data_AF-A0A2V6DQQ8-F1
#
_entry.id   AF-A0A2V6DQQ8-F1
#
_cell.length_a   1.000
_cell.length_b   1.000
_cell.length_c   1.000
_cell.angle_alpha   90.00
_cell.angle_beta   90.00
_cell.angle_gamma   90.00
#
_symmetry.space_group_name_H-M   'P 1'
#
loop_
_entity.id
_entity.type
_entity.pdbx_description
1 polymer ?
#
loop_
_entity_poly.entity_id
_entity_poly.type
_entity_poly.pdbx_seq_one_letter_code
_entity_poly.pdbx_strand_id
1 'polypeptide(L)'
;MNVGNSVRKAIDDWERGETDAAMSHACNAVDGTAKKVYPSLGSNARFTRLLRDNYAILGPLGMPGINLVERALRSKLNGRKPQAGSRT
;
A
#
# COMPACT_ATOMS: atom_id res chain seq x y z
N MET A 1 -4.71 18.43 4.94
CA MET A 1 -5.40 17.19 5.38
C MET A 1 -4.83 16.75 6.72
N ASN A 2 -5.67 16.44 7.69
CA ASN A 2 -5.25 15.87 8.98
C ASN A 2 -5.39 14.34 8.90
N VAL A 3 -4.27 13.62 8.96
CA VAL A 3 -4.22 12.15 8.85
C VAL A 3 -5.01 11.48 9.97
N GLY A 4 -4.90 11.97 11.21
CA GLY A 4 -5.61 11.40 12.37
C GLY A 4 -7.13 11.49 12.23
N ASN A 5 -7.64 12.59 11.66
CA ASN A 5 -9.08 12.71 11.37
C ASN A 5 -9.56 11.69 10.33
N SER A 6 -8.76 11.43 9.30
CA SER A 6 -9.09 10.41 8.30
C SER A 6 -9.09 9.00 8.90
N VAL A 7 -8.13 8.69 9.77
CA VAL A 7 -8.08 7.40 10.49
C VAL A 7 -9.32 7.24 11.37
N ARG A 8 -9.63 8.24 12.21
CA ARG A 8 -10.80 8.18 13.08
C ARG A 8 -12.09 7.97 12.29
N LYS A 9 -12.31 8.75 11.23
CA LYS A 9 -13.51 8.59 10.38
C LYS A 9 -13.58 7.22 9.72
N ALA A 10 -12.46 6.68 9.25
CA ALA A 10 -12.43 5.34 8.66
C ALA A 10 -12.89 4.27 9.65
N ILE A 11 -12.51 4.39 10.93
CA ILE A 11 -12.96 3.50 12.01
C ILE A 11 -14.44 3.73 12.31
N ASP A 12 -14.86 4.98 12.51
CA ASP A 12 -16.27 5.33 12.81
C ASP A 12 -17.23 4.81 11.73
N ASP A 13 -16.86 4.95 10.45
CA ASP A 13 -17.67 4.50 9.31
C ASP A 13 -17.65 2.98 9.18
N TRP A 14 -16.52 2.33 9.47
CA TRP A 14 -16.43 0.87 9.51
C TRP A 14 -17.35 0.28 10.59
N GLU A 15 -17.35 0.84 11.80
CA GLU A 15 -18.21 0.42 12.91
C GLU A 15 -19.70 0.58 12.60
N ARG A 16 -20.05 1.54 11.73
CA ARG A 16 -21.41 1.77 11.23
C ARG A 16 -21.81 0.88 10.06
N GLY A 17 -20.88 0.10 9.51
CA GLY A 17 -21.11 -0.71 8.30
C GLY A 17 -21.04 0.07 6.98
N GLU A 18 -20.59 1.33 7.01
CA GLU A 18 -20.48 2.22 5.85
C GLU A 18 -19.15 1.96 5.11
N THR A 19 -19.04 0.80 4.48
CA THR A 19 -17.77 0.28 3.94
C THR A 19 -17.10 1.19 2.91
N ASP A 20 -17.87 1.85 2.04
CA ASP A 20 -17.33 2.73 1.00
C ASP A 20 -16.76 4.03 1.59
N ALA A 21 -17.46 4.60 2.58
CA ALA A 21 -17.00 5.78 3.31
C ALA A 21 -15.73 5.45 4.12
N ALA A 22 -15.75 4.31 4.80
CA ALA A 22 -14.59 3.80 5.54
C ALA A 22 -13.36 3.64 4.64
N MET A 23 -13.53 3.01 3.47
CA MET A 23 -12.46 2.81 2.48
C MET A 23 -11.92 4.14 1.94
N SER A 24 -12.80 5.10 1.64
CA SER A 24 -12.40 6.44 1.19
C SER A 24 -11.55 7.16 2.24
N HIS A 25 -11.97 7.12 3.50
CA HIS A 25 -11.21 7.74 4.59
C HIS A 25 -9.88 7.02 4.89
N ALA A 26 -9.84 5.70 4.77
CA ALA A 26 -8.60 4.93 4.86
C ALA A 26 -7.60 5.31 3.75
N CYS A 27 -8.05 5.36 2.49
CA CYS A 27 -7.22 5.79 1.36
C CYS A 27 -6.66 7.21 1.55
N ASN A 28 -7.50 8.12 2.05
CA ASN A 28 -7.06 9.46 2.39
C ASN A 28 -5.99 9.45 3.49
N ALA A 29 -6.14 8.66 4.55
CA ALA A 29 -5.11 8.54 5.59
C ALA A 29 -3.76 8.06 5.02
N VAL A 30 -3.79 7.08 4.11
CA VAL A 30 -2.60 6.55 3.42
C VAL A 30 -1.96 7.63 2.54
N ASP A 31 -2.70 8.31 1.67
CA ASP A 31 -2.12 9.36 0.81
C ASP A 31 -1.59 10.56 1.63
N GLY A 32 -2.29 10.94 2.70
CA GLY A 32 -1.86 12.01 3.60
C GLY A 32 -0.56 11.68 4.31
N THR A 33 -0.36 10.42 4.67
CA THR A 33 0.91 9.92 5.22
C THR A 33 1.98 9.90 4.13
N ALA A 34 1.64 9.40 2.93
CA ALA A 34 2.57 9.29 1.81
C ALA A 34 3.10 10.66 1.38
N LYS A 35 2.27 11.71 1.42
CA LYS A 35 2.66 13.09 1.12
C LYS A 35 3.72 13.63 2.08
N LYS A 36 3.71 13.19 3.35
CA LYS A 36 4.72 13.59 4.35
C LYS A 36 6.03 12.83 4.17
N VAL A 37 5.95 11.53 3.83
CA VAL A 37 7.12 10.66 3.68
C VAL A 37 7.84 10.88 2.33
N TYR A 38 7.08 11.08 1.25
CA TYR A 38 7.60 11.25 -0.11
C TYR A 38 7.07 12.55 -0.76
N PRO A 39 7.47 13.74 -0.26
CA PRO A 39 6.92 15.01 -0.72
C PRO A 39 7.24 15.35 -2.18
N SER A 40 8.31 14.77 -2.74
CA SER A 40 8.73 14.96 -4.13
C SER A 40 8.00 14.07 -5.15
N LEU A 41 7.25 13.07 -4.68
CA LEU A 41 6.55 12.13 -5.57
C LEU A 41 5.11 12.59 -5.85
N GLY A 42 4.67 12.38 -7.09
CA GLY A 42 3.26 12.55 -7.48
C GLY A 42 2.32 11.60 -6.70
N SER A 43 1.03 11.95 -6.63
CA SER A 43 0.04 11.27 -5.76
C SER A 43 0.00 9.75 -5.90
N ASN A 44 -0.11 9.25 -7.13
CA ASN A 44 -0.17 7.80 -7.37
C ASN A 44 1.14 7.09 -6.99
N ALA A 45 2.27 7.74 -7.28
CA ALA A 45 3.59 7.18 -6.99
C ALA A 45 3.85 7.10 -5.49
N ARG A 46 3.56 8.17 -4.73
CA ARG A 46 3.75 8.18 -3.26
C ARG A 46 2.81 7.21 -2.56
N PHE A 47 1.55 7.15 -2.96
CA PHE A 47 0.55 6.24 -2.36
C PHE A 47 1.00 4.79 -2.52
N THR A 48 1.33 4.41 -3.75
CA THR A 48 1.80 3.06 -4.07
C THR A 48 3.10 2.74 -3.37
N ARG A 49 4.03 3.69 -3.28
CA ARG A 49 5.31 3.50 -2.60
C ARG A 49 5.12 3.28 -1.10
N LEU A 50 4.26 4.06 -0.46
CA LEU A 50 3.99 3.92 0.97
C LEU A 50 3.40 2.54 1.29
N LEU A 51 2.43 2.06 0.50
CA LEU A 51 1.88 0.71 0.68
C LEU A 51 2.93 -0.37 0.47
N ARG A 52 3.81 -0.22 -0.53
CA ARG A 52 4.87 -1.19 -0.82
C ARG A 52 5.91 -1.26 0.30
N ASP A 53 6.30 -0.12 0.82
CA ASP A 53 7.31 -0.03 1.88
C ASP A 53 6.73 -0.50 3.23
N ASN A 54 5.39 -0.56 3.37
CA ASN A 54 4.70 -0.94 4.60
C ASN A 54 3.74 -2.14 4.42
N TYR A 55 4.02 -3.04 3.48
CA TYR A 55 3.16 -4.20 3.17
C TYR A 55 2.83 -5.08 4.39
N ALA A 56 3.67 -5.06 5.42
CA ALA A 56 3.43 -5.75 6.68
C ALA A 56 2.10 -5.37 7.34
N ILE A 57 1.60 -4.14 7.15
CA ILE A 57 0.31 -3.67 7.68
C ILE A 57 -0.86 -4.47 7.06
N LEU A 58 -0.71 -4.91 5.81
CA LEU A 58 -1.71 -5.74 5.13
C LEU A 58 -1.55 -7.23 5.44
N GLY A 59 -0.49 -7.63 6.14
CA GLY A 59 -0.23 -9.03 6.52
C GLY A 59 -1.40 -9.66 7.28
N PRO A 60 -1.86 -9.06 8.39
CA PRO A 60 -3.02 -9.56 9.13
C PRO A 60 -4.32 -9.54 8.32
N LEU A 61 -4.45 -8.66 7.33
CA LEU A 61 -5.68 -8.47 6.55
C LEU A 61 -5.78 -9.40 5.33
N GLY A 62 -4.66 -9.72 4.68
CA GLY A 62 -4.64 -10.48 3.43
C GLY A 62 -4.35 -11.98 3.58
N MET A 63 -3.64 -12.38 4.65
CA MET A 63 -3.29 -13.77 4.91
C MET A 63 -2.78 -13.92 6.35
N PRO A 64 -3.68 -14.17 7.33
CA PRO A 64 -3.28 -14.44 8.71
C PRO A 64 -2.25 -15.58 8.74
N GLY A 65 -1.07 -15.32 9.29
CA GLY A 65 0.00 -16.32 9.45
C GLY A 65 1.04 -16.39 8.33
N ILE A 66 1.05 -15.49 7.33
CA ILE A 66 2.12 -15.50 6.30
C ILE A 66 2.84 -14.16 6.16
N ASN A 67 4.18 -14.21 6.22
CA ASN A 67 5.05 -13.05 6.03
C ASN A 67 5.02 -12.56 4.57
N LEU A 68 4.32 -11.45 4.32
CA LEU A 68 4.20 -10.86 2.98
C LEU A 68 5.50 -10.25 2.44
N VAL A 69 6.43 -9.88 3.34
CA VAL A 69 7.74 -9.34 2.95
C VAL A 69 8.55 -10.40 2.20
N GLU A 70 8.48 -11.65 2.66
CA GLU A 70 9.19 -12.78 2.05
C GLU A 70 8.67 -13.10 0.63
N ARG A 71 7.36 -12.96 0.39
CA ARG A 71 6.76 -13.30 -0.92
C ARG A 71 6.94 -12.23 -1.99
N ALA A 72 6.97 -10.95 -1.61
CA ALA A 72 7.25 -9.85 -2.55
C ALA A 72 8.67 -9.94 -3.14
N LEU A 73 9.64 -10.48 -2.39
CA LEU A 73 10.99 -10.73 -2.87
C LEU A 73 11.01 -11.83 -3.94
N ARG A 74 10.20 -12.88 -3.75
CA ARG A 74 10.16 -14.07 -4.62
C ARG A 74 9.57 -13.78 -6.01
N SER A 75 8.57 -12.91 -6.11
CA SER A 75 7.98 -12.57 -7.41
C SER A 75 8.93 -11.74 -8.30
N LYS A 76 9.79 -10.91 -7.70
CA LYS A 76 10.80 -10.13 -8.45
C LYS A 76 11.91 -11.00 -9.04
N LEU A 77 12.20 -12.16 -8.45
CA LEU A 77 13.19 -13.11 -8.99
C LEU A 77 12.67 -13.87 -10.21
N ASN A 78 11.37 -14.13 -10.31
CA ASN A 78 10.75 -14.78 -11.47
C ASN A 78 10.51 -13.83 -12.67
N GLY A 79 10.72 -12.52 -12.50
CA GLY A 79 10.48 -11.51 -13.55
C GLY A 79 11.69 -11.20 -14.45
N ARG A 80 12.87 -11.76 -14.20
CA ARG A 80 14.01 -11.62 -15.12
C ARG A 80 13.86 -12.60 -16.30
N LYS A 81 13.26 -12.13 -17.40
CA LYS A 81 13.41 -12.80 -18.70
C LYS A 81 14.91 -12.91 -19.02
N PRO A 82 15.41 -14.07 -19.47
CA PRO A 82 16.80 -14.20 -19.91
C PRO A 82 17.05 -13.26 -21.10
N GLN A 83 18.17 -12.55 -21.03
CA GLN A 83 18.64 -11.66 -22.08
C GLN A 83 18.92 -12.52 -23.33
N ALA A 84 18.11 -12.35 -24.38
CA ALA A 84 18.33 -13.02 -25.66
C ALA A 84 19.64 -12.49 -26.25
N GLY A 85 20.63 -13.39 -26.32
CA GLY A 85 21.95 -13.11 -26.85
C GLY A 85 21.90 -12.70 -28.32
N SER A 86 22.69 -11.69 -28.62
CA SER A 86 23.14 -11.28 -29.95
C SER A 86 23.60 -12.48 -30.79
N ARG A 87 23.10 -12.60 -32.02
CA ARG A 87 23.82 -13.22 -33.14
C ARG A 87 23.52 -12.46 -34.43
N THR A 88 24.59 -11.85 -34.94
CA THR A 88 24.90 -11.62 -36.36
C THR A 88 24.61 -12.84 -37.22
#